data_AF-A0A834MYL1-F1
#
_entry.id   AF-A0A834MYL1-F1
#
_cell.length_a   1.000
_cell.length_b   1.000
_cell.length_c   1.000
_cell.angle_alpha   90.00
_cell.angle_beta   90.00
_cell.angle_gamma   90.00
#
_symmetry.space_group_name_H-M   'P 1'
#
loop_
_entity.id
_entity.type
_entity.pdbx_description
1 polymer ?
#
loop_
_entity_poly.entity_id
_entity_poly.type
_entity_poly.pdbx_seq_one_letter_code
_entity_poly.pdbx_strand_id
1 'polypeptide(L)'
;MMDRSLRASRIGYPARQCLLKSICETTQLDWKLNAGVLGDLLHILFTPSSSRFEVDLHKEYAEAEKVDGTRKCSEIYSTCKYGIYDYITLPYQDL
;
A
#
# COMPACT_ATOMS: atom_id res chain seq x y z
N MET A 1 30.41 -12.92 -0.39
CA MET A 1 29.84 -11.94 -1.34
C MET A 1 28.44 -12.46 -1.67
N MET A 2 27.30 -11.86 -1.34
CA MET A 2 26.93 -10.46 -1.12
C MET A 2 26.55 -10.13 0.32
N ASP A 3 26.81 -8.89 0.71
CA ASP A 3 26.52 -8.28 2.02
C ASP A 3 25.00 -8.07 2.22
N ARG A 4 24.45 -8.59 3.33
CA ARG A 4 23.04 -8.43 3.76
C ARG A 4 22.77 -7.08 4.46
N SER A 5 23.66 -6.10 4.34
CA SER A 5 23.61 -4.81 5.04
C SER A 5 23.15 -3.62 4.18
N LEU A 6 22.24 -3.82 3.22
CA LEU A 6 21.42 -2.70 2.72
C LEU A 6 20.14 -2.61 3.55
N ARG A 7 20.31 -2.30 4.85
CA ARG A 7 19.23 -1.77 5.68
C ARG A 7 18.74 -0.51 4.98
N ALA A 8 17.50 -0.51 4.53
CA ALA A 8 16.75 0.66 4.09
C ALA A 8 16.51 1.63 5.29
N SER A 9 17.56 2.02 6.00
CA SER A 9 17.57 3.00 7.08
C SER A 9 17.94 4.40 6.58
N ARG A 10 17.86 4.66 5.27
CA ARG A 10 18.34 5.94 4.71
C ARG A 10 17.33 7.08 4.73
N ILE A 11 16.13 6.86 5.25
CA ILE A 11 15.16 7.92 5.53
C ILE A 11 14.48 7.45 6.81
N GLY A 12 14.30 8.29 7.84
CA GLY A 12 13.61 7.94 9.10
C GLY A 12 12.11 7.64 8.93
N TYR A 13 11.74 7.10 7.78
CA TYR A 13 10.42 6.79 7.31
C TYR A 13 10.23 5.27 7.36
N PRO A 14 9.14 4.76 7.96
CA PRO A 14 8.92 3.33 8.13
C PRO A 14 8.44 2.71 6.82
N ALA A 15 9.33 2.66 5.82
CA ALA A 15 9.02 2.36 4.42
C ALA A 15 8.19 1.08 4.25
N ARG A 16 8.55 0.02 4.99
CA ARG A 16 7.82 -1.26 4.96
C ARG A 16 6.40 -1.14 5.50
N GLN A 17 6.21 -0.43 6.63
CA GLN A 17 4.88 -0.20 7.20
C GLN A 17 4.02 0.67 6.28
N CYS A 18 4.63 1.66 5.62
CA CYS A 18 3.91 2.49 4.66
C CYS A 18 3.56 1.75 3.38
N LEU A 19 4.40 0.84 2.90
CA LEU A 19 4.06 -0.04 1.79
C LEU A 19 2.87 -0.95 2.14
N LEU A 20 2.88 -1.57 3.33
CA LEU A 20 1.77 -2.39 3.81
C LEU A 20 0.48 -1.56 3.99
N LYS A 21 0.60 -0.33 4.50
CA LYS A 21 -0.52 0.63 4.59
C LYS A 21 -1.09 0.91 3.20
N SER A 22 -0.25 1.22 2.21
CA SER A 22 -0.71 1.47 0.84
C SER A 22 -1.44 0.27 0.25
N ILE A 23 -0.90 -0.96 0.37
CA ILE A 23 -1.56 -2.18 -0.15
C ILE A 23 -2.95 -2.37 0.47
N CYS A 24 -3.06 -2.19 1.78
CA CYS A 24 -4.34 -2.27 2.49
C CYS A 24 -5.31 -1.16 2.04
N GLU A 25 -4.81 0.06 1.87
CA GLU A 25 -5.63 1.20 1.45
C GLU A 25 -6.14 1.02 0.02
N THR A 26 -5.36 0.44 -0.89
CA THR A 26 -5.80 0.10 -2.24
C THR A 26 -7.08 -0.72 -2.20
N THR A 27 -7.11 -1.81 -1.43
CA THR A 27 -8.28 -2.70 -1.37
C THR A 27 -9.49 -2.08 -0.69
N GLN A 28 -9.30 -1.20 0.30
CA GLN A 28 -10.40 -0.47 0.94
C GLN A 28 -10.92 0.71 0.11
N LEU A 29 -10.09 1.25 -0.78
CA LEU A 29 -10.35 2.43 -1.61
C LEU A 29 -10.58 2.10 -3.09
N ASP A 30 -10.74 0.82 -3.46
CA ASP A 30 -10.89 0.39 -4.87
C ASP A 30 -12.04 1.10 -5.60
N TRP A 31 -13.07 1.59 -4.89
CA TRP A 31 -14.16 2.38 -5.46
C TRP A 31 -13.87 3.89 -5.56
N LYS A 32 -12.84 4.39 -4.86
CA LYS A 32 -12.40 5.81 -4.87
C LYS A 32 -11.31 6.11 -5.89
N LEU A 33 -10.75 5.11 -6.57
CA LEU A 33 -9.70 5.29 -7.58
C LEU A 33 -10.24 5.74 -8.94
N ASN A 34 -11.21 6.66 -8.95
CA ASN A 34 -11.57 7.47 -10.12
C ASN A 34 -10.52 8.56 -10.42
N ALA A 35 -9.24 8.29 -10.13
CA ALA A 35 -8.10 9.17 -10.39
C ALA A 35 -7.53 8.98 -11.82
N GLY A 36 -8.29 8.33 -12.71
CA GLY A 36 -7.85 7.97 -14.05
C GLY A 36 -6.60 7.09 -14.04
N VAL A 37 -5.68 7.36 -14.98
CA VAL A 37 -4.43 6.59 -15.14
C VAL A 37 -3.61 6.50 -13.85
N LEU A 38 -3.62 7.53 -13.00
CA LEU A 38 -2.91 7.47 -11.72
C LEU A 38 -3.54 6.42 -10.79
N GLY A 39 -4.87 6.36 -10.73
CA GLY A 39 -5.59 5.34 -9.97
C GLY A 39 -5.27 3.93 -10.47
N ASP A 40 -5.30 3.74 -11.79
CA ASP A 40 -4.97 2.46 -12.43
C ASP A 40 -3.54 2.00 -12.12
N LEU A 41 -2.57 2.91 -12.22
CA LEU A 41 -1.17 2.61 -11.89
C LEU A 41 -1.01 2.22 -10.42
N LEU A 42 -1.68 2.92 -9.50
CA LEU A 42 -1.60 2.60 -8.07
C LEU A 42 -2.25 1.25 -7.77
N HIS A 43 -3.37 0.94 -8.40
CA HIS A 43 -4.01 -0.37 -8.26
C HIS A 43 -3.08 -1.49 -8.77
N ILE A 44 -2.44 -1.32 -9.93
CA ILE A 44 -1.46 -2.29 -10.45
C ILE A 44 -0.26 -2.46 -9.49
N LEU A 45 0.23 -1.37 -8.90
CA LEU A 45 1.42 -1.40 -8.04
C LEU A 45 1.15 -1.94 -6.63
N PHE A 46 -0.06 -1.76 -6.10
CA PHE A 46 -0.38 -2.02 -4.69
C PHE A 46 -1.45 -3.10 -4.49
N THR A 47 -1.76 -3.89 -5.52
CA THR A 47 -2.59 -5.09 -5.44
C THR A 47 -1.72 -6.32 -5.73
N PRO A 48 -1.02 -6.91 -4.75
CA PRO A 48 -0.13 -8.05 -4.99
C PRO A 48 -0.77 -9.20 -5.79
N SER A 49 -2.07 -9.45 -5.60
CA SER A 49 -2.82 -10.46 -6.35
C SER A 49 -3.02 -10.16 -7.84
N SER A 50 -2.75 -8.93 -8.32
CA SER A 50 -2.79 -8.57 -9.74
C SER A 50 -1.57 -9.08 -10.53
N SER A 51 -0.61 -9.70 -9.86
CA SER A 51 0.59 -10.30 -10.45
C SER A 51 0.51 -11.84 -10.42
N ARG A 52 1.50 -12.52 -11.03
CA ARG A 52 1.59 -13.98 -10.90
C ARG A 52 1.95 -14.34 -9.47
N PHE A 53 1.45 -15.49 -8.99
CA PHE A 53 1.84 -15.99 -7.67
C PHE A 53 3.36 -16.14 -7.57
N GLU A 54 3.95 -15.47 -6.57
CA GLU A 54 5.37 -15.57 -6.24
C GLU A 54 5.54 -16.37 -4.94
N VAL A 55 6.32 -17.45 -5.01
CA VAL A 55 6.61 -18.32 -3.85
C VAL A 55 7.31 -17.55 -2.73
N ASP A 56 8.09 -16.53 -3.09
CA ASP A 56 8.89 -15.72 -2.18
C ASP A 56 8.21 -14.41 -1.75
N LEU A 57 6.94 -14.17 -2.12
CA LEU A 57 6.22 -13.00 -1.63
C LEU A 57 6.07 -13.09 -0.11
N HIS A 58 6.57 -12.07 0.60
CA HIS A 58 6.41 -12.01 2.04
C HIS A 58 4.91 -12.01 2.40
N LYS A 59 4.53 -12.94 3.29
CA LYS A 59 3.12 -13.19 3.69
C LYS A 59 2.36 -11.92 4.09
N GLU A 60 3.05 -10.98 4.72
CA GLU A 60 2.48 -9.70 5.15
C GLU A 60 1.88 -8.87 4.01
N TYR A 61 2.39 -8.97 2.77
CA TYR A 61 1.84 -8.23 1.63
C TYR A 61 0.48 -8.80 1.23
N ALA A 62 0.38 -10.13 1.18
CA ALA A 62 -0.88 -10.81 0.92
C ALA A 62 -1.87 -10.66 2.09
N GLU A 63 -1.39 -10.54 3.33
CA GLU A 63 -2.22 -10.25 4.50
C GLU A 63 -2.73 -8.80 4.46
N ALA A 64 -1.89 -7.84 4.07
CA ALA A 64 -2.28 -6.44 3.93
C ALA A 64 -3.39 -6.25 2.89
N GLU A 65 -3.30 -6.95 1.77
CA GLU A 65 -4.31 -6.93 0.70
C GLU A 65 -5.66 -7.52 1.18
N LYS A 66 -5.62 -8.51 2.06
CA LYS A 66 -6.81 -9.21 2.58
C LYS A 66 -7.48 -8.53 3.76
N VAL A 67 -6.99 -7.37 4.19
CA VAL A 67 -7.61 -6.62 5.29
C VAL A 67 -9.01 -6.20 4.88
N ASP A 68 -10.01 -6.64 5.65
CA ASP A 68 -11.40 -6.25 5.42
C ASP A 68 -11.67 -4.79 5.89
N GLY A 69 -12.83 -4.26 5.52
CA GLY A 69 -13.24 -2.90 5.89
C GLY A 69 -13.63 -2.73 7.37
N THR A 70 -13.51 -3.75 8.23
CA THR A 70 -13.91 -3.63 9.66
C THR A 70 -12.90 -2.82 10.47
N ARG A 71 -11.64 -2.81 10.04
CA ARG A 71 -10.55 -2.05 10.65
C ARG A 71 -9.90 -1.15 9.62
N LYS A 72 -9.61 0.09 10.02
CA LYS A 72 -8.95 1.04 9.14
C LYS A 72 -7.47 0.67 8.96
N CYS A 73 -6.97 0.73 7.74
CA CYS A 73 -5.55 0.52 7.44
C CYS A 73 -4.64 1.46 8.25
N SER A 74 -5.09 2.68 8.53
CA SER A 74 -4.38 3.65 9.37
C SER A 74 -4.21 3.21 10.83
N GLU A 75 -5.12 2.39 11.37
CA GLU A 75 -5.02 1.83 12.70
C GLU A 75 -4.07 0.63 12.74
N ILE A 76 -4.17 -0.24 11.72
CA ILE A 76 -3.34 -1.44 11.58
C ILE A 76 -1.87 -1.06 11.37
N TYR A 77 -1.61 -0.09 10.50
CA TYR A 77 -0.28 0.37 10.12
C TYR A 77 0.05 1.74 10.71
N SER A 78 -0.28 1.93 11.99
CA SER A 78 -0.15 3.21 12.72
C SER A 78 1.27 3.78 12.80
N THR A 79 2.30 2.94 12.59
CA THR A 79 3.70 3.41 12.48
C THR A 79 3.86 4.33 11.25
N CYS A 80 3.11 4.07 10.18
CA CYS A 80 3.05 4.91 9.00
C CYS A 80 2.05 6.05 9.16
N LYS A 81 2.53 7.24 9.55
CA LYS A 81 1.68 8.42 9.74
C LYS A 81 0.98 8.88 8.46
N TYR A 82 1.68 8.86 7.34
CA TYR A 82 1.17 9.30 6.04
C TYR A 82 1.39 8.22 4.99
N GLY A 83 0.34 7.74 4.34
CA GLY A 83 0.40 6.82 3.21
C GLY A 83 0.47 7.58 1.89
N ILE A 84 0.64 6.86 0.78
CA ILE A 84 0.66 7.50 -0.56
C ILE A 84 -0.69 8.16 -0.88
N TYR A 85 -1.78 7.56 -0.43
CA TYR A 85 -3.14 8.03 -0.66
C TYR A 85 -3.50 9.32 0.09
N ASP A 86 -2.73 9.71 1.12
CA ASP A 86 -2.89 11.00 1.79
C ASP A 86 -2.44 12.18 0.90
N TYR A 87 -1.67 11.92 -0.15
CA TYR A 87 -1.11 12.93 -1.06
C TYR A 87 -1.76 12.92 -2.46
N ILE A 88 -2.61 11.94 -2.73
CA ILE A 88 -3.32 11.83 -4.01
C ILE A 88 -4.67 12.49 -3.81
N THR A 89 -4.93 13.56 -4.56
CA THR A 89 -6.23 14.22 -4.55
C THR A 89 -7.31 13.25 -5.00
N LEU A 90 -8.30 13.02 -4.13
CA LEU A 90 -9.57 12.42 -4.53
C LEU A 90 -10.20 13.26 -5.65
N PRO A 91 -10.90 12.64 -6.62
CA PRO A 91 -11.57 13.38 -7.68
C PRO A 91 -12.53 14.42 -7.07
N TYR A 92 -12.60 15.58 -7.74
CA TYR A 92 -13.42 16.74 -7.36
C TYR A 92 -14.92 16.43 -7.15
N GLN A 93 -15.40 15.26 -7.57
CA GLN A 93 -16.81 14.86 -7.48
C GLN A 93 -17.28 14.51 -6.05
N ASP A 94 -16.40 14.52 -5.06
CA ASP A 94 -16.72 14.35 -3.63
C ASP A 94 -16.69 15.67 -2.83
N LEU A 95 -16.80 16.84 -3.50
CA LEU A 95 -17.07 18.16 -2.91
C LEU A 95 -18.53 18.59 -3.09
#